data_AF-A0A379VTQ1-F1
#
_entry.id   AF-A0A379VTQ1-F1
#
_cell.length_a   1.000
_cell.length_b   1.000
_cell.length_c   1.000
_cell.angle_alpha   90.00
_cell.angle_beta   90.00
_cell.angle_gamma   90.00
#
_symmetry.space_group_name_H-M   'P 1'
#
loop_
_entity.id
_entity.type
_entity.pdbx_description
1 polymer ?
#
loop_
_entity_poly.entity_id
_entity_poly.type
_entity_poly.pdbx_seq_one_letter_code
_entity_poly.pdbx_strand_id
1 'polypeptide(L)'
;MNIAGAAFANIDGVKAMTDVTGFGLLGHLSEMCQGAGVQALLCYQDIPKLPGVEEYIALGAVPGGTERNFASYGHLMGDMSREVRSLLCDPQTSGGLLLAVTPDAEDDVKATAAEFGIDLTAIGGLVEARGGRAMVEIVNLMRLFIAEKPSLGRAIADVLPKPHRKGDGLLSAGNGQVVTWCIGHLLEQAQPDAYDSRYARWNLADLPIVPEKWQLQPRPSVTKQLNVIKRFLHQAGEIIHAGDPDREGQLLVDEVLDYLQLPAEKRQPGAALSDKRP
;
A
#
# COMPACT_ATOMS: atom_id res chain seq x y z
N MET A 1 -33.93 -0.45 -10.55
CA MET A 1 -33.14 -0.67 -11.78
C MET A 1 -31.95 0.25 -11.72
N ASN A 2 -30.73 -0.25 -11.86
CA ASN A 2 -29.52 0.54 -11.68
C ASN A 2 -29.28 1.43 -12.91
N ILE A 3 -29.78 2.67 -12.86
CA ILE A 3 -29.78 3.60 -14.00
C ILE A 3 -28.33 3.96 -14.39
N ALA A 4 -27.42 4.05 -13.42
CA ALA A 4 -26.00 4.30 -13.69
C ALA A 4 -25.36 3.16 -14.50
N GLY A 5 -25.73 1.90 -14.23
CA GLY A 5 -25.28 0.75 -15.01
C GLY A 5 -25.63 0.86 -16.50
N ALA A 6 -26.84 1.33 -16.83
CA ALA A 6 -27.22 1.56 -18.22
C ALA A 6 -26.39 2.67 -18.90
N ALA A 7 -25.94 3.68 -18.16
CA ALA A 7 -25.05 4.71 -18.69
C ALA A 7 -23.63 4.16 -18.93
N PHE A 8 -23.06 3.44 -17.95
CA PHE A 8 -21.74 2.83 -18.09
C PHE A 8 -21.64 1.83 -19.24
N ALA A 9 -22.73 1.13 -19.56
CA ALA A 9 -22.77 0.20 -20.70
C ALA A 9 -22.56 0.87 -22.07
N ASN A 10 -22.70 2.20 -22.18
CA ASN A 10 -22.45 2.94 -23.43
C ASN A 10 -20.99 3.40 -23.58
N ILE A 11 -20.12 3.10 -22.61
CA ILE A 11 -18.71 3.49 -22.62
C ILE A 11 -17.89 2.30 -23.11
N ASP A 12 -17.32 2.40 -24.31
CA ASP A 12 -16.58 1.28 -24.96
C ASP A 12 -15.43 0.72 -24.12
N GLY A 13 -14.80 1.54 -23.27
CA GLY A 13 -13.73 1.12 -22.37
C GLY A 13 -14.18 0.33 -21.14
N VAL A 14 -15.49 0.24 -20.85
CA VAL A 14 -16.04 -0.66 -19.82
C VAL A 14 -16.13 -2.07 -20.41
N LYS A 15 -15.18 -2.94 -20.06
CA LYS A 15 -15.05 -4.28 -20.64
C LYS A 15 -15.86 -5.35 -19.93
N ALA A 16 -16.15 -5.15 -18.66
CA ALA A 16 -17.02 -6.02 -17.88
C ALA A 16 -17.72 -5.22 -16.79
N MET A 17 -18.93 -5.66 -16.44
CA MET A 17 -19.71 -5.06 -15.37
C MET A 17 -20.60 -6.14 -14.75
N THR A 18 -20.62 -6.21 -13.42
CA THR A 18 -21.50 -7.11 -12.65
C THR A 18 -21.98 -6.41 -11.38
N ASP A 19 -23.05 -6.87 -10.76
CA ASP A 19 -23.47 -6.44 -9.43
C ASP A 19 -22.83 -7.30 -8.34
N VAL A 20 -22.34 -6.67 -7.27
CA VAL A 20 -21.80 -7.40 -6.11
C VAL A 20 -22.95 -7.74 -5.19
N THR A 21 -23.48 -8.95 -5.31
CA THR A 21 -24.63 -9.42 -4.50
C THR A 21 -24.44 -10.82 -3.95
N GLY A 22 -24.69 -11.03 -2.64
CA GLY A 22 -24.72 -12.32 -1.95
C GLY A 22 -23.38 -13.05 -1.84
N PHE A 23 -22.66 -13.19 -2.95
CA PHE A 23 -21.41 -13.91 -3.08
C PHE A 23 -20.17 -13.11 -2.63
N GLY A 24 -20.39 -11.87 -2.19
CA GLY A 24 -19.33 -10.96 -1.75
C GLY A 24 -18.48 -10.44 -2.92
N LEU A 25 -17.62 -9.47 -2.62
CA LEU A 25 -16.77 -8.84 -3.64
C LEU A 25 -15.82 -9.85 -4.30
N LEU A 26 -15.19 -10.73 -3.50
CA LEU A 26 -14.25 -11.73 -4.03
C LEU A 26 -14.93 -12.78 -4.91
N GLY A 27 -16.16 -13.18 -4.58
CA GLY A 27 -16.92 -14.11 -5.40
C GLY A 27 -17.14 -13.56 -6.81
N HIS A 28 -17.77 -12.38 -6.90
CA HIS A 28 -18.06 -11.72 -8.17
C HIS A 28 -16.81 -11.34 -8.97
N LEU A 29 -15.76 -10.85 -8.29
CA LEU A 29 -14.48 -10.57 -8.95
C LEU A 29 -13.82 -11.85 -9.49
N SER A 30 -13.91 -12.96 -8.76
CA SER A 30 -13.37 -14.25 -9.22
C SER A 30 -14.10 -14.77 -10.46
N GLU A 31 -15.42 -14.62 -10.54
CA GLU A 31 -16.20 -14.99 -11.72
C GLU A 31 -15.80 -14.15 -12.95
N MET A 32 -15.63 -12.84 -12.75
CA MET A 32 -15.14 -11.93 -13.80
C MET A 32 -13.75 -12.34 -14.30
N CYS A 33 -12.83 -12.67 -13.37
CA CYS A 33 -11.49 -13.12 -13.70
C CYS A 33 -11.49 -14.45 -14.46
N GLN A 34 -12.31 -15.42 -14.01
CA GLN A 34 -12.47 -16.73 -14.67
C GLN A 34 -13.01 -16.59 -16.09
N GLY A 35 -14.04 -15.76 -16.29
CA GLY A 35 -14.65 -15.54 -17.59
C GLY A 35 -13.70 -14.90 -18.61
N ALA A 36 -12.80 -14.03 -18.15
CA ALA A 36 -11.84 -13.32 -19.00
C ALA A 36 -10.45 -13.99 -19.08
N GLY A 37 -10.16 -15.02 -18.27
CA GLY A 37 -8.85 -15.66 -18.21
C GLY A 37 -7.73 -14.75 -17.67
N VAL A 38 -8.09 -13.82 -16.77
CA VAL A 38 -7.17 -12.87 -16.13
C VAL A 38 -7.09 -13.11 -14.63
N GLN A 39 -6.17 -12.43 -13.95
CA GLN A 39 -6.08 -12.39 -12.48
C GLN A 39 -6.29 -10.95 -12.00
N ALA A 40 -6.56 -10.77 -10.71
CA ALA A 40 -6.78 -9.45 -10.11
C ALA A 40 -5.83 -9.17 -8.95
N LEU A 41 -5.40 -7.92 -8.84
CA LEU A 41 -4.69 -7.36 -7.71
C LEU A 41 -5.60 -6.34 -7.03
N LEU A 42 -6.00 -6.60 -5.78
CA LEU A 42 -6.97 -5.79 -5.05
C LEU A 42 -6.29 -4.98 -3.94
N CYS A 43 -6.62 -3.70 -3.84
CA CYS A 43 -6.11 -2.77 -2.85
C CYS A 43 -7.09 -2.64 -1.70
N TYR A 44 -6.89 -3.40 -0.63
CA TYR A 44 -7.83 -3.43 0.50
C TYR A 44 -8.14 -2.04 1.07
N GLN A 45 -7.14 -1.16 1.09
CA GLN A 45 -7.23 0.22 1.56
C GLN A 45 -8.29 1.03 0.80
N ASP A 46 -8.33 0.86 -0.53
CA ASP A 46 -9.10 1.68 -1.46
C ASP A 46 -10.53 1.15 -1.65
N ILE A 47 -10.84 -0.04 -1.14
CA ILE A 47 -12.20 -0.59 -1.14
C ILE A 47 -13.08 0.32 -0.27
N PRO A 48 -14.18 0.90 -0.82
CA PRO A 48 -15.14 1.67 -0.04
C PRO A 48 -15.80 0.77 1.03
N LYS A 49 -15.83 1.26 2.27
CA LYS A 49 -16.35 0.51 3.43
C LYS A 49 -17.44 1.33 4.12
N LEU A 50 -18.41 0.63 4.72
CA LEU A 50 -19.35 1.28 5.62
C LEU A 50 -18.61 1.74 6.89
N PRO A 51 -18.96 2.93 7.45
CA PRO A 51 -18.36 3.39 8.70
C PRO A 51 -18.53 2.37 9.82
N GLY A 52 -17.44 2.07 10.54
CA GLY A 52 -17.46 1.15 11.68
C GLY A 52 -17.35 -0.34 11.33
N VAL A 53 -17.37 -0.72 10.05
CA VAL A 53 -17.50 -2.14 9.66
C VAL A 53 -16.33 -3.00 10.15
N GLU A 54 -15.12 -2.45 10.16
CA GLU A 54 -13.92 -3.19 10.59
C GLU A 54 -13.95 -3.42 12.11
N GLU A 55 -14.43 -2.44 12.88
CA GLU A 55 -14.65 -2.56 14.31
C GLU A 55 -15.72 -3.62 14.62
N TYR A 56 -16.83 -3.64 13.88
CA TYR A 56 -17.86 -4.67 14.02
C TYR A 56 -17.34 -6.08 13.69
N ILE A 57 -16.53 -6.21 12.64
CA ILE A 57 -15.87 -7.48 12.28
C ILE A 57 -14.94 -7.92 13.41
N ALA A 58 -14.15 -7.01 13.99
CA ALA A 58 -13.27 -7.30 15.12
C ALA A 58 -14.05 -7.76 16.37
N LEU A 59 -15.29 -7.26 16.55
CA LEU A 59 -16.22 -7.72 17.59
C LEU A 59 -16.92 -9.04 17.25
N GLY A 60 -16.68 -9.62 16.07
CA GLY A 60 -17.23 -10.90 15.64
C GLY A 60 -18.60 -10.81 14.95
N ALA A 61 -19.06 -9.61 14.58
CA ALA A 61 -20.30 -9.43 13.82
C ALA A 61 -20.08 -9.83 12.34
N VAL A 62 -20.00 -11.13 12.08
CA VAL A 62 -19.79 -11.71 10.74
C VAL A 62 -20.95 -12.66 10.42
N PRO A 63 -21.68 -12.47 9.32
CA PRO A 63 -22.80 -13.34 8.97
C PRO A 63 -22.30 -14.71 8.49
N GLY A 64 -23.07 -15.77 8.75
CA GLY A 64 -22.72 -17.13 8.32
C GLY A 64 -22.69 -17.35 6.79
N GLY A 65 -23.11 -16.37 6.00
CA GLY A 65 -22.90 -16.42 4.54
C GLY A 65 -21.44 -16.17 4.15
N THR A 66 -20.68 -15.42 4.93
CA THR A 66 -19.26 -15.11 4.69
C THR A 66 -18.40 -16.36 4.66
N GLU A 67 -18.63 -17.28 5.60
CA GLU A 67 -17.89 -18.55 5.65
C GLU A 67 -18.27 -19.48 4.49
N ARG A 68 -19.55 -19.50 4.09
CA ARG A 68 -20.02 -20.27 2.92
C ARG A 68 -19.41 -19.74 1.62
N ASN A 69 -19.35 -18.42 1.49
CA ASN A 69 -18.68 -17.76 0.37
C ASN A 69 -17.19 -18.13 0.33
N PHE A 70 -16.46 -17.99 1.43
CA PHE A 70 -15.04 -18.36 1.48
C PHE A 70 -14.80 -19.85 1.23
N ALA A 71 -15.67 -20.75 1.70
CA ALA A 71 -15.58 -22.17 1.38
C ALA A 71 -15.74 -22.45 -0.12
N SER A 72 -16.49 -21.61 -0.84
CA SER A 72 -16.77 -21.77 -2.27
C SER A 72 -15.59 -21.35 -3.14
N TYR A 73 -14.98 -20.19 -2.88
CA TYR A 73 -13.95 -19.60 -3.74
C TYR A 73 -12.63 -19.24 -3.04
N GLY A 74 -12.49 -19.50 -1.74
CA GLY A 74 -11.30 -19.13 -0.96
C GLY A 74 -10.01 -19.76 -1.48
N HIS A 75 -10.10 -20.92 -2.15
CA HIS A 75 -8.98 -21.60 -2.81
C HIS A 75 -8.43 -20.84 -4.04
N LEU A 76 -9.17 -19.88 -4.56
CA LEU A 76 -8.75 -19.00 -5.67
C LEU A 76 -8.04 -17.73 -5.15
N MET A 77 -8.09 -17.47 -3.85
CA MET A 77 -7.61 -16.23 -3.24
C MET A 77 -6.18 -16.39 -2.70
N GLY A 78 -5.40 -15.31 -2.72
CA GLY A 78 -4.13 -15.24 -2.01
C GLY A 78 -4.30 -15.16 -0.50
N ASP A 79 -3.19 -15.26 0.24
CA ASP A 79 -3.19 -15.15 1.70
C ASP A 79 -3.71 -13.78 2.17
N MET A 80 -4.54 -13.79 3.21
CA MET A 80 -5.10 -12.59 3.83
C MET A 80 -5.45 -12.83 5.30
N SER A 81 -5.56 -11.75 6.09
CA SER A 81 -6.00 -11.86 7.49
C SER A 81 -7.46 -12.30 7.59
N ARG A 82 -7.87 -12.76 8.78
CA ARG A 82 -9.26 -13.17 9.02
C ARG A 82 -10.23 -12.01 8.81
N GLU A 83 -9.87 -10.82 9.25
CA GLU A 83 -10.68 -9.61 9.19
C GLU A 83 -10.89 -9.16 7.74
N VAL A 84 -9.80 -9.14 6.95
CA VAL A 84 -9.85 -8.85 5.51
C VAL A 84 -10.74 -9.87 4.81
N ARG A 85 -10.52 -11.16 5.06
CA ARG A 85 -11.36 -12.23 4.50
C ARG A 85 -12.83 -12.04 4.86
N SER A 86 -13.12 -11.72 6.11
CA SER A 86 -14.48 -11.53 6.60
C SER A 86 -15.20 -10.39 5.89
N LEU A 87 -14.52 -9.27 5.64
CA LEU A 87 -15.10 -8.16 4.88
C LEU A 87 -15.29 -8.51 3.40
N LEU A 88 -14.27 -9.07 2.77
CA LEU A 88 -14.27 -9.25 1.32
C LEU A 88 -15.17 -10.40 0.83
N CYS A 89 -15.46 -11.36 1.71
CA CYS A 89 -16.42 -12.43 1.47
C CYS A 89 -17.84 -12.09 1.97
N ASP A 90 -18.06 -10.90 2.55
CA ASP A 90 -19.33 -10.53 3.18
C ASP A 90 -20.49 -10.46 2.17
N PRO A 91 -21.59 -11.22 2.38
CA PRO A 91 -22.75 -11.19 1.51
C PRO A 91 -23.41 -9.81 1.44
N GLN A 92 -23.37 -9.17 0.27
CA GLN A 92 -24.09 -7.91 0.05
C GLN A 92 -25.49 -8.19 -0.51
N THR A 93 -26.58 -7.92 0.20
CA THR A 93 -27.94 -8.25 -0.31
C THR A 93 -28.33 -7.41 -1.54
N SER A 94 -27.89 -6.15 -1.58
CA SER A 94 -28.14 -5.20 -2.67
C SER A 94 -26.91 -4.30 -2.84
N GLY A 95 -25.77 -4.89 -3.17
CA GLY A 95 -24.52 -4.15 -3.30
C GLY A 95 -24.42 -3.27 -4.55
N GLY A 96 -23.23 -2.72 -4.77
CA GLY A 96 -22.94 -1.83 -5.90
C GLY A 96 -22.60 -2.58 -7.19
N LEU A 97 -22.23 -1.82 -8.23
CA LEU A 97 -21.65 -2.36 -9.45
C LEU A 97 -20.13 -2.48 -9.31
N LEU A 98 -19.59 -3.58 -9.82
CA LEU A 98 -18.18 -3.79 -10.06
C LEU A 98 -17.91 -3.64 -11.56
N LEU A 99 -17.00 -2.73 -11.93
CA LEU A 99 -16.64 -2.44 -13.31
C LEU A 99 -15.17 -2.79 -13.56
N ALA A 100 -14.89 -3.35 -14.75
CA ALA A 100 -13.56 -3.44 -15.32
C ALA A 100 -13.44 -2.44 -16.46
N VAL A 101 -12.56 -1.45 -16.29
CA VAL A 101 -12.45 -0.28 -17.18
C VAL A 101 -11.02 -0.18 -17.70
N THR A 102 -10.84 0.09 -18.99
CA THR A 102 -9.52 0.36 -19.57
C THR A 102 -9.03 1.77 -19.18
N PRO A 103 -7.71 2.00 -19.08
CA PRO A 103 -7.17 3.28 -18.61
C PRO A 103 -7.64 4.50 -19.40
N ASP A 104 -7.84 4.34 -20.72
CA ASP A 104 -8.28 5.41 -21.62
C ASP A 104 -9.73 5.87 -21.38
N ALA A 105 -10.56 5.05 -20.72
CA ALA A 105 -11.95 5.38 -20.41
C ALA A 105 -12.19 5.71 -18.93
N GLU A 106 -11.13 5.74 -18.10
CA GLU A 106 -11.25 5.98 -16.67
C GLU A 106 -11.92 7.33 -16.36
N ASP A 107 -11.53 8.39 -17.07
CA ASP A 107 -12.07 9.73 -16.88
C ASP A 107 -13.54 9.83 -17.32
N ASP A 108 -13.91 9.17 -18.43
CA ASP A 108 -15.29 9.14 -18.92
C ASP A 108 -16.23 8.40 -17.95
N VAL A 109 -15.75 7.29 -17.38
CA VAL A 109 -16.50 6.54 -16.36
C VAL A 109 -16.66 7.36 -15.09
N LYS A 110 -15.61 8.05 -14.63
CA LYS A 110 -15.70 8.95 -13.47
C LYS A 110 -16.65 10.11 -13.71
N ALA A 111 -16.59 10.74 -14.88
CA ALA A 111 -17.51 11.82 -15.26
C ALA A 111 -18.96 11.33 -15.25
N THR A 112 -19.23 10.18 -15.90
CA THR A 112 -20.55 9.55 -15.90
C THR A 112 -21.04 9.24 -14.48
N ALA A 113 -20.18 8.69 -13.62
CA ALA A 113 -20.54 8.40 -12.23
C ALA A 113 -20.91 9.66 -11.44
N ALA A 114 -20.18 10.76 -11.66
CA ALA A 114 -20.45 12.05 -11.03
C ALA A 114 -21.84 12.61 -11.41
N GLU A 115 -22.32 12.38 -12.64
CA GLU A 115 -23.69 12.76 -13.06
C GLU A 115 -24.78 12.07 -12.24
N PHE A 116 -24.51 10.84 -11.77
CA PHE A 116 -25.40 10.09 -10.88
C PHE A 116 -25.11 10.34 -9.38
N GLY A 117 -24.16 11.21 -9.04
CA GLY A 117 -23.74 11.46 -7.66
C GLY A 117 -23.05 10.26 -7.00
N ILE A 118 -22.38 9.43 -7.80
CA ILE A 118 -21.65 8.24 -7.32
C ILE A 118 -20.16 8.55 -7.27
N ASP A 119 -19.58 8.46 -6.07
CA ASP A 119 -18.12 8.49 -5.91
C ASP A 119 -17.55 7.12 -6.27
N LEU A 120 -16.69 7.09 -7.29
CA LEU A 120 -15.96 5.90 -7.70
C LEU A 120 -14.54 5.89 -7.14
N THR A 121 -14.13 4.74 -6.66
CA THR A 121 -12.76 4.47 -6.25
C THR A 121 -12.26 3.24 -7.00
N ALA A 122 -11.10 3.35 -7.64
CA ALA A 122 -10.42 2.18 -8.17
C ALA A 122 -9.94 1.32 -7.00
N ILE A 123 -10.40 0.07 -6.94
CA ILE A 123 -10.10 -0.85 -5.83
C ILE A 123 -8.99 -1.85 -6.18
N GLY A 124 -8.42 -1.76 -7.37
CA GLY A 124 -7.44 -2.72 -7.88
C GLY A 124 -7.29 -2.67 -9.39
N GLY A 125 -6.59 -3.66 -9.94
CA GLY A 125 -6.39 -3.82 -11.37
C GLY A 125 -6.43 -5.29 -11.81
N LEU A 126 -6.72 -5.50 -13.08
CA LEU A 126 -6.64 -6.81 -13.73
C LEU A 126 -5.28 -6.98 -14.39
N VAL A 127 -4.74 -8.19 -14.34
CA VAL A 127 -3.41 -8.54 -14.85
C VAL A 127 -3.47 -9.85 -15.62
N GLU A 128 -2.52 -10.03 -16.54
CA GLU A 128 -2.39 -11.31 -17.26
C GLU A 128 -2.17 -12.46 -16.28
N ALA A 129 -2.80 -13.60 -16.58
CA ALA A 129 -2.71 -14.78 -15.76
C ALA A 129 -1.31 -15.39 -15.80
N ARG A 130 -0.74 -15.67 -14.63
CA ARG A 130 0.56 -16.32 -14.49
C ARG A 130 0.47 -17.52 -13.54
N GLY A 131 1.11 -18.62 -13.93
CA GLY A 131 1.23 -19.81 -13.08
C GLY A 131 1.87 -19.51 -11.73
N GLY A 132 1.26 -20.02 -10.66
CA GLY A 132 1.73 -19.84 -9.28
C GLY A 132 1.22 -18.58 -8.57
N ARG A 133 0.52 -17.67 -9.27
CA ARG A 133 -0.22 -16.56 -8.65
C ARG A 133 -1.64 -17.00 -8.32
N ALA A 134 -2.19 -16.55 -7.19
CA ALA A 134 -3.62 -16.73 -6.93
C ALA A 134 -4.47 -15.94 -7.94
N MET A 135 -5.75 -16.29 -8.08
CA MET A 135 -6.65 -15.60 -9.00
C MET A 135 -6.90 -14.16 -8.58
N VAL A 136 -7.10 -13.95 -7.28
CA VAL A 136 -7.22 -12.62 -6.69
C VAL A 136 -6.24 -12.52 -5.54
N GLU A 137 -5.32 -11.57 -5.62
CA GLU A 137 -4.37 -11.27 -4.54
C GLU A 137 -4.70 -9.93 -3.91
N ILE A 138 -4.70 -9.90 -2.57
CA ILE A 138 -4.80 -8.63 -1.84
C ILE A 138 -3.39 -8.05 -1.77
N VAL A 139 -3.19 -6.92 -2.43
CA VAL A 139 -1.93 -6.21 -2.47
C VAL A 139 -2.02 -4.93 -1.65
N ASN A 140 -0.93 -4.58 -0.97
CA ASN A 140 -0.73 -3.21 -0.57
C ASN A 140 -0.12 -2.46 -1.75
N LEU A 141 -0.92 -1.71 -2.50
CA LEU A 141 -0.39 -0.73 -3.47
C LEU A 141 0.10 0.55 -2.80
N MET A 142 0.25 0.55 -1.45
CA MET A 142 0.77 1.71 -0.77
C MET A 142 2.21 1.95 -1.21
N ARG A 143 2.42 3.06 -1.93
CA ARG A 143 3.73 3.52 -2.36
C ARG A 143 4.22 4.57 -1.36
N LEU A 144 5.34 4.28 -0.70
CA LEU A 144 5.94 5.16 0.29
C LEU A 144 7.12 5.92 -0.30
N PHE A 145 7.00 7.24 -0.43
CA PHE A 145 8.11 8.13 -0.75
C PHE A 145 8.82 8.55 0.53
N ILE A 146 10.14 8.41 0.58
CA ILE A 146 10.96 8.86 1.71
C ILE A 146 11.88 9.97 1.19
N ALA A 147 11.50 11.21 1.47
CA ALA A 147 12.30 12.38 1.11
C ALA A 147 13.37 12.69 2.17
N GLU A 148 14.43 13.41 1.81
CA GLU A 148 15.45 13.78 2.81
C GLU A 148 15.01 14.88 3.79
N LYS A 149 14.06 15.74 3.39
CA LYS A 149 13.58 16.88 4.18
C LYS A 149 12.08 17.18 3.98
N PRO A 150 11.42 17.84 4.96
CA PRO A 150 9.99 18.14 4.87
C PRO A 150 9.57 18.99 3.67
N SER A 151 10.41 19.90 3.20
CA SER A 151 10.10 20.74 2.03
C SER A 151 10.01 19.92 0.75
N LEU A 152 10.96 18.99 0.54
CA LEU A 152 10.94 18.08 -0.60
C LEU A 152 9.74 17.13 -0.54
N GLY A 153 9.43 16.60 0.65
CA GLY A 153 8.24 15.76 0.85
C GLY A 153 6.93 16.47 0.49
N ARG A 154 6.80 17.77 0.80
CA ARG A 154 5.64 18.56 0.37
C ARG A 154 5.57 18.74 -1.15
N ALA A 155 6.69 19.06 -1.79
CA ALA A 155 6.75 19.23 -3.25
C ALA A 155 6.36 17.93 -3.99
N ILE A 156 6.78 16.76 -3.48
CA ILE A 156 6.35 15.47 -4.00
C ILE A 156 4.84 15.29 -3.79
N ALA A 157 4.33 15.55 -2.59
CA ALA A 157 2.89 15.40 -2.31
C ALA A 157 2.01 16.29 -3.18
N ASP A 158 2.45 17.53 -3.49
CA ASP A 158 1.68 18.50 -4.27
C ASP A 158 1.37 18.02 -5.69
N VAL A 159 2.22 17.18 -6.28
CA VAL A 159 2.01 16.60 -7.63
C VAL A 159 1.34 15.23 -7.62
N LEU A 160 1.12 14.63 -6.44
CA LEU A 160 0.45 13.34 -6.31
C LEU A 160 -1.08 13.49 -6.34
N PRO A 161 -1.84 12.43 -6.68
CA PRO A 161 -3.29 12.46 -6.74
C PRO A 161 -3.94 12.99 -5.45
N LYS A 162 -5.02 13.75 -5.59
CA LYS A 162 -5.85 14.19 -4.46
C LYS A 162 -6.77 13.05 -3.99
N PRO A 163 -7.33 13.11 -2.77
CA PRO A 163 -7.16 14.16 -1.76
C PRO A 163 -5.82 14.06 -1.01
N HIS A 164 -5.32 15.20 -0.54
CA HIS A 164 -4.15 15.24 0.35
C HIS A 164 -4.60 15.36 1.81
N ARG A 165 -4.02 14.56 2.70
CA ARG A 165 -4.26 14.59 4.14
C ARG A 165 -2.95 14.75 4.89
N LYS A 166 -2.90 15.72 5.80
CA LYS A 166 -1.73 15.96 6.65
C LYS A 166 -1.75 15.02 7.85
N GLY A 167 -0.67 14.26 8.01
CA GLY A 167 -0.42 13.44 9.19
C GLY A 167 0.80 13.95 9.98
N ASP A 168 0.99 13.39 11.17
CA ASP A 168 2.17 13.65 11.99
C ASP A 168 3.40 12.95 11.38
N GLY A 169 4.28 13.75 10.75
CA GLY A 169 5.50 13.26 10.08
C GLY A 169 5.30 12.69 8.66
N LEU A 170 4.12 12.89 8.06
CA LEU A 170 3.81 12.39 6.70
C LEU A 170 2.68 13.17 6.02
N LEU A 171 2.50 12.92 4.73
CA LEU A 171 1.37 13.33 3.91
C LEU A 171 0.81 12.11 3.20
N SER A 172 -0.50 11.89 3.31
CA SER A 172 -1.20 10.89 2.49
C SER A 172 -1.81 11.59 1.28
N ALA A 173 -1.65 10.98 0.11
CA ALA A 173 -2.27 11.38 -1.14
C ALA A 173 -3.22 10.26 -1.61
N GLY A 174 -4.04 10.56 -2.62
CA GLY A 174 -4.96 9.58 -3.21
C GLY A 174 -4.21 8.40 -3.85
N ASN A 175 -4.94 7.34 -4.18
CA ASN A 175 -4.40 6.14 -4.84
C ASN A 175 -3.23 5.47 -4.06
N GLY A 176 -3.40 5.31 -2.74
CA GLY A 176 -2.43 4.66 -1.87
C GLY A 176 -1.05 5.35 -1.76
N GLN A 177 -0.90 6.61 -2.17
CA GLN A 177 0.41 7.27 -2.13
C GLN A 177 0.67 7.89 -0.76
N VAL A 178 1.83 7.62 -0.16
CA VAL A 178 2.23 8.20 1.13
C VAL A 178 3.61 8.82 1.00
N VAL A 179 3.76 10.07 1.43
CA VAL A 179 5.04 10.78 1.46
C VAL A 179 5.45 11.01 2.91
N THR A 180 6.65 10.59 3.27
CA THR A 180 7.30 10.92 4.54
C THR A 180 8.70 11.48 4.24
N TRP A 181 9.42 11.83 5.29
CA TRP A 181 10.73 12.46 5.15
C TRP A 181 11.64 12.19 6.34
N CYS A 182 12.92 12.41 6.13
CA CYS A 182 13.93 12.54 7.18
C CYS A 182 14.01 13.98 7.69
N ILE A 183 14.78 14.18 8.77
CA ILE A 183 15.05 15.50 9.37
C ILE A 183 16.56 15.57 9.62
N GLY A 184 17.30 15.81 8.54
CA GLY A 184 18.72 15.45 8.48
C GLY A 184 18.91 13.96 8.73
N HIS A 185 20.09 13.56 9.21
CA HIS A 185 20.30 12.17 9.59
C HIS A 185 19.39 11.76 10.76
N LEU A 186 18.65 10.68 10.58
CA LEU A 186 17.84 10.06 11.64
C LEU A 186 18.66 9.11 12.51
N LEU A 187 19.81 8.70 11.99
CA LEU A 187 20.77 7.81 12.60
C LEU A 187 22.09 8.56 12.77
N GLU A 188 22.91 8.15 13.72
CA GLU A 188 24.26 8.65 13.93
C GLU A 188 25.19 7.49 14.27
N GLN A 189 26.49 7.69 14.06
CA GLN A 189 27.48 6.69 14.43
C GLN A 189 27.39 6.42 15.93
N ALA A 190 27.36 5.14 16.29
CA ALA A 190 27.34 4.75 17.70
C ALA A 190 28.60 5.27 18.40
N GLN A 191 28.45 5.68 19.66
CA GLN A 191 29.58 6.09 20.48
C GLN A 191 30.49 4.89 20.79
N PRO A 192 31.79 5.11 21.10
CA PRO A 192 32.74 4.04 21.37
C PRO A 192 32.26 3.01 22.40
N ASP A 193 31.57 3.46 23.45
CA ASP A 193 31.03 2.62 24.53
C ASP A 193 29.91 1.66 24.08
N ALA A 194 29.30 1.90 22.92
CA ALA A 194 28.36 0.96 22.31
C ALA A 194 29.03 -0.26 21.68
N TYR A 195 30.33 -0.19 21.39
CA TYR A 195 31.12 -1.31 20.88
C TYR A 195 31.73 -2.13 22.00
N ASP A 196 32.21 -1.47 23.05
CA ASP A 196 32.68 -2.07 24.28
C ASP A 196 32.54 -1.05 25.42
N SER A 197 31.86 -1.43 26.50
CA SER A 197 31.56 -0.53 27.62
C SER A 197 32.82 0.07 28.27
N ARG A 198 33.99 -0.58 28.12
CA ARG A 198 35.27 -0.01 28.59
C ARG A 198 35.65 1.29 27.90
N TYR A 199 35.22 1.49 26.65
CA TYR A 199 35.51 2.69 25.86
C TYR A 199 34.75 3.93 26.34
N ALA A 200 33.82 3.79 27.29
CA ALA A 200 33.25 4.93 28.01
C ALA A 200 34.33 5.76 28.73
N ARG A 201 35.45 5.12 29.10
CA ARG A 201 36.59 5.79 29.73
C ARG A 201 37.74 6.01 28.73
N TRP A 202 38.06 7.28 28.52
CA TRP A 202 39.16 7.68 27.65
C TRP A 202 40.52 7.28 28.22
N ASN A 203 41.32 6.56 27.44
CA ASN A 203 42.70 6.23 27.74
C ASN A 203 43.50 5.93 26.46
N LEU A 204 44.82 6.12 26.51
CA LEU A 204 45.70 5.93 25.35
C LEU A 204 45.87 4.46 24.94
N ALA A 205 45.69 3.51 25.86
CA ALA A 205 45.93 2.08 25.59
C ALA A 205 44.86 1.47 24.68
N ASP A 206 43.66 2.05 24.67
CA ASP A 206 42.55 1.62 23.82
C ASP A 206 42.53 2.34 22.45
N LEU A 207 43.46 3.27 22.18
CA LEU A 207 43.50 4.02 20.92
C LEU A 207 44.46 3.40 19.88
N PRO A 208 44.10 3.42 18.58
CA PRO A 208 42.83 3.89 18.02
C PRO A 208 41.69 2.87 18.19
N ILE A 209 40.48 3.34 18.49
CA ILE A 209 39.28 2.51 18.48
C ILE A 209 38.80 2.40 17.03
N VAL A 210 38.88 1.19 16.46
CA VAL A 210 38.45 0.92 15.08
C VAL A 210 37.48 -0.26 15.12
N PRO A 211 36.16 -0.03 15.00
CA PRO A 211 35.18 -1.10 15.01
C PRO A 211 35.38 -2.09 13.85
N GLU A 212 35.28 -3.39 14.13
CA GLU A 212 35.21 -4.41 13.08
C GLU A 212 33.87 -4.37 12.32
N LYS A 213 32.78 -4.08 13.05
CA LYS A 213 31.44 -3.89 12.51
C LYS A 213 30.87 -2.57 13.02
N TRP A 214 30.64 -1.65 12.10
CA TRP A 214 30.06 -0.34 12.39
C TRP A 214 28.62 -0.46 12.89
N GLN A 215 28.27 0.36 13.87
CA GLN A 215 26.93 0.42 14.47
C GLN A 215 26.36 1.82 14.32
N LEU A 216 25.07 1.89 13.97
CA LEU A 216 24.30 3.13 13.94
C LEU A 216 23.32 3.15 15.11
N GLN A 217 23.04 4.35 15.63
CA GLN A 217 22.06 4.57 16.69
C GLN A 217 21.05 5.64 16.27
N PRO A 218 19.76 5.53 16.65
CA PRO A 218 18.78 6.58 16.40
C PRO A 218 19.13 7.87 17.14
N ARG A 219 19.16 8.98 16.43
CA ARG A 219 19.40 10.28 17.06
C ARG A 219 18.20 10.66 17.94
N PRO A 220 18.37 10.92 19.26
CA PRO A 220 17.26 11.02 20.21
C PRO A 220 16.16 12.01 19.81
N SER A 221 16.55 13.16 19.25
CA SER A 221 15.65 14.26 18.87
C SER A 221 14.69 13.95 17.71
N VAL A 222 14.98 12.91 16.92
CA VAL A 222 14.23 12.57 15.69
C VAL A 222 13.73 11.13 15.67
N THR A 223 13.81 10.42 16.80
CA THR A 223 13.29 9.06 16.99
C THR A 223 11.82 8.92 16.64
N LYS A 224 10.99 9.93 16.93
CA LYS A 224 9.58 9.96 16.54
C LYS A 224 9.41 9.83 15.02
N GLN A 225 10.22 10.55 14.24
CA GLN A 225 10.17 10.50 12.78
C GLN A 225 10.65 9.14 12.25
N LEU A 226 11.71 8.57 12.83
CA LEU A 226 12.16 7.22 12.50
C LEU A 226 11.07 6.16 12.71
N ASN A 227 10.29 6.28 13.79
CA ASN A 227 9.15 5.39 14.06
C ASN A 227 8.00 5.57 13.07
N VAL A 228 7.76 6.79 12.59
CA VAL A 228 6.80 7.03 11.49
C VAL A 228 7.24 6.25 10.25
N ILE A 229 8.49 6.40 9.83
CA ILE A 229 9.03 5.69 8.65
C ILE A 229 8.93 4.18 8.86
N LYS A 230 9.36 3.65 10.02
CA LYS A 230 9.26 2.23 10.36
C LYS A 230 7.85 1.68 10.20
N ARG A 231 6.83 2.38 10.72
CA ARG A 231 5.43 1.96 10.62
C ARG A 231 5.01 1.79 9.15
N PHE A 232 5.31 2.76 8.29
CA PHE A 232 4.87 2.72 6.90
C PHE A 232 5.72 1.83 6.02
N LEU A 233 7.00 1.60 6.34
CA LEU A 233 7.84 0.64 5.61
C LEU A 233 7.26 -0.78 5.64
N HIS A 234 6.69 -1.20 6.78
CA HIS A 234 6.04 -2.51 6.87
C HIS A 234 4.74 -2.58 6.06
N GLN A 235 4.03 -1.45 5.95
CA GLN A 235 2.77 -1.35 5.20
C GLN A 235 3.01 -1.17 3.69
N ALA A 236 4.15 -0.63 3.28
CA ALA A 236 4.44 -0.30 1.89
C ALA A 236 4.60 -1.56 1.03
N GLY A 237 3.90 -1.62 -0.10
CA GLY A 237 4.20 -2.58 -1.16
C GLY A 237 5.34 -2.10 -2.06
N GLU A 238 5.54 -0.79 -2.14
CA GLU A 238 6.61 -0.17 -2.90
C GLU A 238 7.20 1.01 -2.14
N ILE A 239 8.53 1.17 -2.21
CA ILE A 239 9.26 2.25 -1.56
C ILE A 239 10.03 3.03 -2.60
N ILE A 240 9.86 4.35 -2.58
CA ILE A 240 10.58 5.29 -3.43
C ILE A 240 11.55 6.07 -2.56
N HIS A 241 12.84 5.86 -2.81
CA HIS A 241 13.90 6.68 -2.27
C HIS A 241 13.88 8.03 -3.00
N ALA A 242 13.65 9.11 -2.26
CA ALA A 242 13.58 10.47 -2.76
C ALA A 242 14.53 11.40 -1.99
N GLY A 243 15.73 10.90 -1.65
CA GLY A 243 16.82 11.75 -1.17
C GLY A 243 17.28 12.74 -2.24
N ASP A 244 18.00 13.79 -1.83
CA ASP A 244 18.58 14.74 -2.79
C ASP A 244 19.52 13.97 -3.75
N PRO A 245 19.63 14.38 -5.03
CA PRO A 245 20.37 13.66 -6.07
C PRO A 245 21.89 13.85 -5.93
N ASP A 246 22.42 13.61 -4.74
CA ASP A 246 23.83 13.62 -4.39
C ASP A 246 24.18 12.43 -3.48
N ARG A 247 25.44 12.34 -3.06
CA ARG A 247 25.93 11.20 -2.26
C ARG A 247 25.34 11.18 -0.85
N GLU A 248 25.12 12.34 -0.25
CA GLU A 248 24.63 12.46 1.12
C GLU A 248 23.13 12.15 1.16
N GLY A 249 22.37 12.65 0.19
CA GLY A 249 20.94 12.34 0.02
C GLY A 249 20.71 10.85 -0.20
N GLN A 250 21.56 10.18 -0.99
CA GLN A 250 21.53 8.71 -1.15
C GLN A 250 21.75 8.00 0.19
N LEU A 251 22.85 8.32 0.89
CA LEU A 251 23.25 7.69 2.14
C LEU A 251 22.18 7.86 3.23
N LEU A 252 21.61 9.05 3.35
CA LEU A 252 20.70 9.42 4.42
C LEU A 252 19.44 8.54 4.45
N VAL A 253 18.88 8.18 3.29
CA VAL A 253 17.71 7.31 3.22
C VAL A 253 18.11 5.82 3.23
N ASP A 254 19.23 5.46 2.57
CA ASP A 254 19.72 4.07 2.57
C ASP A 254 20.04 3.57 3.99
N GLU A 255 20.71 4.39 4.81
CA GLU A 255 21.00 4.06 6.21
C GLU A 255 19.72 3.76 7.00
N VAL A 256 18.64 4.52 6.75
CA VAL A 256 17.34 4.32 7.40
C VAL A 256 16.71 3.00 6.94
N LEU A 257 16.74 2.70 5.65
CA LEU A 257 16.20 1.47 5.08
C LEU A 257 16.96 0.23 5.58
N ASP A 258 18.28 0.32 5.66
CA ASP A 258 19.15 -0.75 6.15
C ASP A 258 18.96 -0.99 7.64
N TYR A 259 18.97 0.07 8.44
CA TYR A 259 18.78 -0.01 9.89
C TYR A 259 17.41 -0.60 10.26
N LEU A 260 16.35 -0.24 9.52
CA LEU A 260 15.01 -0.75 9.75
C LEU A 260 14.77 -2.16 9.17
N GLN A 261 15.82 -2.79 8.61
CA GLN A 261 15.84 -4.18 8.16
C GLN A 261 14.65 -4.56 7.27
N LEU A 262 14.46 -3.78 6.20
CA LEU A 262 13.52 -4.17 5.16
C LEU A 262 13.93 -5.54 4.59
N PRO A 263 13.00 -6.49 4.36
CA PRO A 263 13.29 -7.71 3.61
C PRO A 263 13.94 -7.35 2.26
N ALA A 264 15.00 -8.09 1.87
CA ALA A 264 15.81 -7.78 0.69
C ALA A 264 15.00 -7.63 -0.61
N GLU A 265 13.85 -8.33 -0.69
CA GLU A 265 12.91 -8.31 -1.81
C GLU A 265 12.30 -6.92 -2.08
N LYS A 266 12.20 -6.05 -1.08
CA LYS A 266 11.64 -4.69 -1.22
C LYS A 266 12.72 -3.62 -1.48
N ARG A 267 14.00 -3.99 -1.59
CA ARG A 267 15.14 -3.07 -1.73
C ARG A 267 15.58 -2.81 -3.18
N GLN A 268 14.96 -3.45 -4.17
CA GLN A 268 15.37 -3.25 -5.57
C GLN A 268 14.69 -2.02 -6.20
N PRO A 269 15.48 -1.04 -6.71
CA PRO A 269 14.92 0.00 -7.56
C PRO A 269 14.57 -0.60 -8.92
N GLY A 270 13.28 -0.61 -9.26
CA GLY A 270 12.82 -0.74 -10.65
C GLY A 270 12.63 -2.14 -11.25
N ALA A 271 12.91 -3.25 -10.56
CA ALA A 271 12.74 -4.59 -11.15
C ALA A 271 11.31 -5.14 -11.10
N ALA A 272 10.44 -4.64 -10.22
CA ALA A 272 9.08 -5.17 -10.07
C ALA A 272 8.03 -4.49 -10.97
N LEU A 273 8.38 -3.41 -11.69
CA LEU A 273 7.40 -2.48 -12.28
C LEU A 273 7.68 -2.01 -13.71
N SER A 274 8.69 -2.57 -14.41
CA SER A 274 8.70 -2.47 -15.89
C SER A 274 7.67 -3.40 -16.54
N ASP A 275 7.09 -4.32 -15.76
CA ASP A 275 6.18 -5.37 -16.23
C ASP A 275 4.89 -5.45 -15.39
N LYS A 276 4.61 -4.42 -14.58
CA LYS A 276 3.43 -4.35 -13.67
C LYS A 276 2.79 -2.98 -13.57
N ARG A 277 2.95 -2.12 -14.59
CA ARG A 277 2.09 -0.95 -14.76
C ARG A 277 1.28 -1.16 -16.05
N PRO A 278 -0.07 -1.07 -16.03
CA PRO A 278 -0.83 -0.85 -17.25
C PRO A 278 -0.44 0.47 -17.92
#